data_AF-A0A8S4AGT0-F1
#
_entry.id   AF-A0A8S4AGT0-F1
#
_cell.length_a   1.000
_cell.length_b   1.000
_cell.length_c   1.000
_cell.angle_alpha   90.00
_cell.angle_beta   90.00
_cell.angle_gamma   90.00
#
_symmetry.space_group_name_H-M   'P 1'
#
loop_
_entity.id
_entity.type
_entity.pdbx_description
1 polymer ?
#
loop_
_entity_poly.entity_id
_entity_poly.type
_entity_poly.pdbx_seq_one_letter_code
_entity_poly.pdbx_strand_id
1 'polypeptide(L)'
;MVASLAGLRFLLLMILLFCGIGHGACGGPEAPRVLGLRLEDPADLVSMRDRVISAPEGATFKIRLFGAGLNGTWPWVAFAGAAGGAAGAAVGDAPDPCGEEANRRDSLFQVTGEFVLDEDHSGLLTVGVKPRPGGGGDRDGEGGYHHLCVLTGDRWASAGPDRLRAVGRPGARGGLPPWGLALLVGALLLGCGLLRTAGLSLLWLDPLELYVLHSCGSEEEKRTAKRLEPVRRRGNFLTCALLFLGALGHSALGVLLFRALGSVLAAIFTGGFLIFLLAELAPHVLCSGYGFQLAPALTWLAQVCMVLTCPLSCPLGLILDLGLRRDISTCGIRERAMEMVRTSVNDPYR
;
A
#
# COMPACT_ATOMS: atom_id res chain seq x y z
N MET A 1 19.80 -35.39 -42.44
CA MET A 1 19.44 -33.94 -42.47
C MET A 1 20.31 -33.23 -41.45
N VAL A 2 21.49 -32.78 -41.87
CA VAL A 2 22.40 -31.98 -41.03
C VAL A 2 22.53 -30.64 -41.76
N ALA A 3 21.67 -29.69 -41.39
CA ALA A 3 21.79 -28.32 -41.88
C ALA A 3 23.05 -27.72 -41.26
N SER A 4 24.02 -27.41 -42.12
CA SER A 4 25.35 -26.94 -41.73
C SER A 4 25.26 -25.66 -40.90
N LEU A 5 25.82 -25.71 -39.68
CA LEU A 5 25.93 -24.61 -38.72
C LEU A 5 26.61 -23.35 -39.31
N ALA A 6 27.34 -23.51 -40.42
CA ALA A 6 28.00 -22.44 -41.16
C ALA A 6 27.01 -21.54 -41.92
N GLY A 7 25.90 -22.08 -42.41
CA GLY A 7 24.88 -21.30 -43.14
C GLY A 7 24.13 -20.31 -42.25
N LEU A 8 23.88 -20.69 -40.99
CA LEU A 8 23.19 -19.84 -40.01
C LEU A 8 24.06 -18.65 -39.56
N ARG A 9 25.39 -18.86 -39.44
CA ARG A 9 26.35 -17.80 -39.12
C ARG A 9 26.51 -16.78 -40.25
N PHE A 10 26.46 -17.23 -41.50
CA PHE A 10 26.54 -16.34 -42.66
C PHE A 10 25.28 -15.46 -42.79
N LEU A 11 24.11 -16.03 -42.51
CA LEU A 11 22.83 -15.30 -42.49
C LEU A 11 22.77 -14.27 -41.35
N LEU A 12 23.28 -14.60 -40.16
CA LEU A 12 23.40 -13.66 -39.03
C LEU A 12 24.41 -12.54 -39.31
N LEU A 13 25.53 -12.83 -39.96
CA LEU A 13 26.51 -11.80 -40.35
C LEU A 13 25.94 -10.86 -41.41
N MET A 14 25.16 -11.37 -42.37
CA MET A 14 24.51 -10.55 -43.40
C MET A 14 23.40 -9.66 -42.83
N ILE A 15 22.65 -10.12 -41.81
CA ILE A 15 21.64 -9.29 -41.12
C ILE A 15 22.33 -8.18 -40.30
N LEU A 16 23.49 -8.46 -39.70
CA LEU A 16 24.28 -7.44 -38.98
C LEU A 16 24.97 -6.43 -39.92
N LEU A 17 25.34 -6.85 -41.15
CA LEU A 17 25.91 -5.97 -42.18
C LEU A 17 24.87 -5.13 -42.94
N PHE A 18 23.60 -5.55 -43.00
CA PHE A 18 22.52 -4.76 -43.61
C PHE A 18 21.77 -3.84 -42.63
N CYS A 19 21.96 -4.00 -41.32
CA CYS A 19 21.44 -3.09 -40.29
C CYS A 19 22.45 -2.04 -39.78
N GLY A 20 23.70 -2.11 -40.19
CA GLY A 20 24.73 -1.14 -39.83
C GLY A 20 25.18 -0.36 -41.05
N ILE A 21 25.15 0.97 -40.98
CA ILE A 21 25.55 1.94 -42.01
C ILE A 21 24.40 2.35 -42.95
N GLY A 22 23.33 2.89 -42.37
CA GLY A 22 22.62 4.00 -43.02
C GLY A 22 23.52 5.23 -42.94
N HIS A 23 24.26 5.53 -44.01
CA HIS A 23 24.86 6.86 -44.22
C HIS A 23 23.71 7.86 -44.42
N GLY A 24 23.16 8.34 -43.31
CA GLY A 24 22.30 9.53 -43.29
C GLY A 24 23.19 10.76 -43.44
N ALA A 25 23.38 11.20 -44.68
CA ALA A 25 23.75 12.58 -44.93
C ALA A 25 22.56 13.48 -44.54
N CYS A 26 22.59 14.03 -43.32
CA CYS A 26 21.66 15.05 -42.87
C CYS A 26 22.45 16.24 -42.35
N GLY A 27 22.44 17.34 -43.10
CA GLY A 27 22.78 18.65 -42.57
C GLY A 27 21.65 19.19 -41.68
N GLY A 28 22.00 19.59 -40.45
CA GLY A 28 21.19 20.35 -39.49
C GLY A 28 20.31 19.51 -38.55
N PRO A 29 20.07 19.90 -37.27
CA PRO A 29 20.55 21.05 -36.48
C PRO A 29 21.71 20.68 -35.52
N GLU A 30 22.29 21.65 -34.81
CA GLU A 30 23.37 21.44 -33.82
C GLU A 30 23.08 20.24 -32.89
N ALA A 31 24.08 19.39 -32.66
CA ALA A 31 23.95 18.27 -31.74
C ALA A 31 23.54 18.80 -30.35
N PRO A 32 22.54 18.20 -29.69
CA PRO A 32 22.09 18.67 -28.39
C PRO A 32 23.23 18.58 -27.37
N ARG A 33 23.47 19.69 -26.67
CA ARG A 33 24.56 19.86 -25.70
C ARG A 33 24.50 18.83 -24.55
N VAL A 34 23.30 18.37 -24.21
CA VAL A 34 23.03 17.33 -23.20
C VAL A 34 22.35 16.14 -23.89
N LEU A 35 22.90 14.94 -23.67
CA LEU A 35 22.46 13.68 -24.26
C LEU A 35 21.66 12.81 -23.29
N GLY A 36 21.83 13.02 -21.98
CA GLY A 36 21.09 12.27 -20.98
C GLY A 36 21.40 12.71 -19.55
N LEU A 37 20.58 12.21 -18.62
CA LEU A 37 20.73 12.46 -17.19
C LEU A 37 20.68 11.16 -16.39
N ARG A 38 21.37 11.14 -15.25
CA ARG A 38 21.35 10.05 -14.28
C ARG A 38 21.26 10.62 -12.87
N LEU A 39 20.50 9.96 -12.01
CA LEU A 39 20.42 10.31 -10.59
C LEU A 39 21.67 9.78 -9.86
N GLU A 40 22.35 10.66 -9.12
CA GLU A 40 23.55 10.34 -8.34
C GLU A 40 23.21 10.41 -6.84
N ASP A 41 23.63 9.41 -6.06
CA ASP A 41 23.38 9.31 -4.61
C ASP A 41 21.95 9.66 -4.18
N PRO A 42 20.93 8.85 -4.58
CA PRO A 42 19.57 9.10 -4.15
C PRO A 42 19.45 9.02 -2.63
N ALA A 43 19.02 10.11 -1.99
CA ALA A 43 18.46 10.01 -0.64
C ALA A 43 17.25 9.06 -0.67
N ASP A 44 16.95 8.37 0.44
CA ASP A 44 15.92 7.31 0.53
C ASP A 44 14.52 7.68 0.01
N LEU A 45 14.25 8.98 -0.24
CA LEU A 45 12.99 9.51 -0.72
C LEU A 45 12.99 9.92 -2.21
N VAL A 46 14.14 9.94 -2.89
CA VAL A 46 14.25 10.31 -4.32
C VAL A 46 14.42 9.04 -5.13
N SER A 47 13.58 8.87 -6.16
CA SER A 47 13.63 7.67 -7.00
C SER A 47 13.50 8.01 -8.47
N MET A 48 14.14 7.21 -9.32
CA MET A 48 14.03 7.29 -10.77
C MET A 48 13.35 6.02 -11.28
N ARG A 49 12.21 6.16 -11.95
CA ARG A 49 11.45 5.05 -12.56
C ARG A 49 10.91 5.51 -13.91
N ASP A 50 11.05 4.68 -14.94
CA ASP A 50 10.49 4.94 -16.29
C ASP A 50 10.87 6.32 -16.86
N ARG A 51 12.12 6.76 -16.67
CA ARG A 51 12.64 8.09 -17.06
C ARG A 51 11.99 9.28 -16.33
N VAL A 52 11.31 9.02 -15.22
CA VAL A 52 10.74 10.03 -14.33
C VAL A 52 11.51 10.07 -13.02
N ILE A 53 12.09 11.23 -12.68
CA ILE A 53 12.69 11.47 -11.37
C ILE A 53 11.60 12.02 -10.44
N SER A 54 11.32 11.27 -9.39
CA SER A 54 10.37 11.63 -8.35
C SER A 54 11.13 12.08 -7.10
N ALA A 55 10.95 13.34 -6.70
CA ALA A 55 11.63 13.92 -5.54
C ALA A 55 10.61 14.63 -4.63
N PRO A 56 10.73 14.52 -3.29
CA PRO A 56 9.79 15.16 -2.39
C PRO A 56 10.06 16.67 -2.30
N GLU A 57 9.04 17.45 -1.96
CA GLU A 57 9.19 18.88 -1.70
C GLU A 57 10.21 19.16 -0.60
N GLY A 58 11.14 20.11 -0.86
CA GLY A 58 12.24 20.45 0.04
C GLY A 58 13.43 19.50 0.01
N ALA A 59 13.45 18.49 -0.89
CA ALA A 59 14.65 17.68 -1.09
C ALA A 59 15.68 18.39 -1.96
N THR A 60 16.94 18.08 -1.67
CA THR A 60 18.11 18.40 -2.48
C THR A 60 18.78 17.11 -2.92
N PHE A 61 18.99 16.94 -4.22
CA PHE A 61 19.63 15.75 -4.78
C PHE A 61 20.58 16.13 -5.92
N LYS A 62 21.50 15.22 -6.25
CA LYS A 62 22.47 15.42 -7.31
C LYS A 62 22.04 14.65 -8.56
N ILE A 63 22.16 15.29 -9.71
CA ILE A 63 22.02 14.63 -11.01
C ILE A 63 23.31 14.79 -11.79
N ARG A 64 23.70 13.72 -12.47
CA ARG A 64 24.81 13.70 -13.41
C ARG A 64 24.25 13.92 -14.82
N LEU A 65 24.74 14.95 -15.50
CA LEU A 65 24.42 15.25 -16.88
C LEU A 65 25.53 14.73 -17.79
N PHE A 66 25.15 14.10 -18.89
CA PHE A 66 26.07 13.62 -19.92
C PHE A 66 25.90 14.44 -21.18
N GLY A 67 26.99 14.89 -21.78
CA GLY A 67 26.91 15.77 -22.94
C GLY A 67 28.28 16.24 -23.46
N ALA A 68 28.26 16.93 -24.58
CA ALA A 68 29.46 17.53 -25.18
C ALA A 68 29.43 19.04 -24.99
N GLY A 69 30.59 19.64 -24.67
CA GLY A 69 30.71 21.08 -24.52
C GLY A 69 30.03 21.63 -23.26
N LEU A 70 30.06 20.92 -22.14
CA LEU A 70 29.45 21.35 -20.86
C LEU A 70 30.17 22.57 -20.21
N ASN A 71 31.27 23.04 -20.79
CA ASN A 71 32.12 24.13 -20.28
C ASN A 71 31.62 25.54 -20.68
N GLY A 72 30.35 25.85 -20.44
CA GLY A 72 29.73 27.13 -20.81
C GLY A 72 29.64 28.15 -19.67
N THR A 73 29.48 29.42 -20.04
CA THR A 73 29.05 30.47 -19.10
C THR A 73 27.66 30.16 -18.53
N TRP A 74 27.59 30.13 -17.21
CA TRP A 74 26.37 29.89 -16.44
C TRP A 74 25.44 31.13 -16.47
N PRO A 75 24.09 31.03 -16.45
CA PRO A 75 23.24 29.84 -16.39
C PRO A 75 22.81 29.31 -17.77
N TRP A 76 23.15 28.06 -18.07
CA TRP A 76 22.72 27.36 -19.30
C TRP A 76 21.76 26.19 -19.04
N VAL A 77 21.40 25.93 -17.78
CA VAL A 77 20.44 24.90 -17.35
C VAL A 77 19.32 25.54 -16.52
N ALA A 78 18.07 25.16 -16.81
CA ALA A 78 16.90 25.52 -16.02
C ALA A 78 15.88 24.37 -16.05
N PHE A 79 14.83 24.47 -15.22
CA PHE A 79 13.70 23.56 -15.28
C PHE A 79 12.45 24.35 -15.63
N ALA A 80 11.55 23.77 -16.43
CA ALA A 80 10.26 24.38 -16.75
C ALA A 80 9.12 23.43 -16.41
N GLY A 81 8.06 23.94 -15.79
CA GLY A 81 6.82 23.17 -15.59
C GLY A 81 5.99 23.13 -16.87
N ALA A 82 5.48 21.95 -17.24
CA ALA A 82 4.47 21.85 -18.29
C ALA A 82 3.09 22.20 -17.69
N ALA A 83 2.35 23.10 -18.36
CA ALA A 83 0.98 23.45 -17.97
C ALA A 83 0.05 22.21 -18.05
N GLY A 84 -0.87 22.10 -17.10
CA GLY A 84 -1.77 20.95 -16.92
C GLY A 84 -2.56 20.63 -18.18
N GLY A 85 -2.24 19.48 -18.80
CA GLY A 85 -2.87 19.00 -20.04
C GLY A 85 -1.91 18.22 -20.95
N ALA A 86 -0.62 18.51 -20.91
CA ALA A 86 0.41 17.81 -21.70
C ALA A 86 0.97 16.54 -21.00
N ALA A 87 0.29 16.02 -19.98
CA ALA A 87 0.77 14.93 -19.13
C ALA A 87 0.88 13.56 -19.86
N GLY A 88 0.33 13.44 -21.07
CA GLY A 88 0.33 12.21 -21.86
C GLY A 88 0.86 12.34 -23.29
N ALA A 89 1.33 13.52 -23.72
CA ALA A 89 1.83 13.68 -25.08
C ALA A 89 3.27 13.13 -25.18
N ALA A 90 3.47 12.22 -26.13
CA ALA A 90 4.80 11.82 -26.56
C ALA A 90 5.54 13.04 -27.15
N VAL A 91 6.88 12.98 -27.14
CA VAL A 91 7.77 13.99 -27.75
C VAL A 91 7.26 14.37 -29.15
N GLY A 92 6.75 15.60 -29.31
CA GLY A 92 6.33 16.14 -30.61
C GLY A 92 5.02 16.93 -30.65
N ASP A 93 4.04 16.66 -29.76
CA ASP A 93 2.67 17.21 -29.92
C ASP A 93 2.27 18.32 -28.94
N ALA A 94 3.14 18.69 -27.99
CA ALA A 94 2.91 19.80 -27.07
C ALA A 94 4.02 20.87 -27.27
N PRO A 95 3.68 22.18 -27.17
CA PRO A 95 4.68 23.25 -27.25
C PRO A 95 5.74 23.07 -26.15
N ASP A 96 7.02 23.26 -26.50
CA ASP A 96 8.14 23.10 -25.56
C ASP A 96 8.00 24.11 -24.40
N PRO A 97 7.79 23.67 -23.14
CA PRO A 97 7.60 24.56 -22.01
C PRO A 97 8.86 25.38 -21.67
N CYS A 98 10.03 25.00 -22.20
CA CYS A 98 11.30 25.67 -21.95
C CYS A 98 11.44 27.05 -22.63
N GLY A 99 10.65 27.32 -23.68
CA GLY A 99 10.70 28.60 -24.39
C GLY A 99 10.20 29.78 -23.55
N GLU A 100 9.26 29.55 -22.64
CA GLU A 100 8.66 30.59 -21.81
C GLU A 100 9.48 30.83 -20.54
N GLU A 101 9.82 32.09 -20.26
CA GLU A 101 10.57 32.44 -19.06
C GLU A 101 9.74 32.29 -17.77
N ALA A 102 8.43 32.52 -17.84
CA ALA A 102 7.51 32.33 -16.72
C ALA A 102 7.54 30.88 -16.21
N ASN A 103 7.44 29.90 -17.11
CA ASN A 103 7.49 28.47 -16.76
C ASN A 103 8.82 28.06 -16.14
N ARG A 104 9.92 28.73 -16.51
CA ARG A 104 11.24 28.51 -15.93
C ARG A 104 11.39 29.10 -14.53
N ARG A 105 10.88 30.31 -14.31
CA ARG A 105 10.91 31.00 -13.01
C ARG A 105 9.98 30.37 -11.98
N ASP A 106 8.81 29.92 -12.42
CA ASP A 106 7.77 29.31 -11.57
C ASP A 106 7.97 27.80 -11.36
N SER A 107 9.06 27.24 -11.89
CA SER A 107 9.37 25.83 -11.72
C SER A 107 9.63 25.46 -10.25
N LEU A 108 9.13 24.29 -9.84
CA LEU A 108 9.37 23.73 -8.50
C LEU A 108 10.81 23.24 -8.34
N PHE A 109 11.50 22.91 -9.43
CA PHE A 109 12.87 22.45 -9.43
C PHE A 109 13.80 23.62 -9.75
N GLN A 110 14.73 23.93 -8.84
CA GLN A 110 15.72 24.99 -9.03
C GLN A 110 17.12 24.42 -8.88
N VAL A 111 18.06 24.98 -9.64
CA VAL A 111 19.47 24.68 -9.42
C VAL A 111 19.93 25.44 -8.18
N THR A 112 20.37 24.70 -7.16
CA THR A 112 20.79 25.25 -5.86
C THR A 112 22.30 25.24 -5.66
N GLY A 113 23.06 24.54 -6.50
CA GLY A 113 24.52 24.46 -6.40
C GLY A 113 25.23 24.78 -7.71
N GLU A 114 26.54 24.95 -7.64
CA GLU A 114 27.39 25.10 -8.81
C GLU A 114 27.43 23.81 -9.64
N PHE A 115 27.51 23.97 -10.96
CA PHE A 115 27.74 22.85 -11.87
C PHE A 115 29.22 22.47 -11.83
N VAL A 116 29.51 21.24 -11.40
CA VAL A 116 30.88 20.74 -11.28
C VAL A 116 31.14 19.77 -12.42
N LEU A 117 32.12 20.07 -13.26
CA LEU A 117 32.57 19.14 -14.30
C LEU A 117 33.37 18.01 -13.64
N ASP A 118 32.94 16.75 -13.85
CA ASP A 118 33.56 15.56 -13.25
C ASP A 118 34.46 14.86 -14.29
N GLU A 119 33.98 14.76 -15.54
CA GLU A 119 34.74 14.23 -16.68
C GLU A 119 34.53 15.10 -17.93
N ASP A 120 35.32 14.88 -18.99
CA ASP A 120 35.26 15.65 -20.25
C ASP A 120 33.85 15.68 -20.90
N HIS A 121 33.02 14.70 -20.60
CA HIS A 121 31.65 14.55 -21.10
C HIS A 121 30.60 14.35 -20.00
N SER A 122 30.95 14.58 -18.72
CA SER A 122 30.01 14.46 -17.61
C SER A 122 30.20 15.53 -16.53
N GLY A 123 29.11 15.98 -15.95
CA GLY A 123 29.15 16.92 -14.83
C GLY A 123 27.99 16.73 -13.87
N LEU A 124 28.22 17.11 -12.61
CA LEU A 124 27.24 17.03 -11.54
C LEU A 124 26.53 18.36 -11.34
N LEU A 125 25.21 18.29 -11.20
CA LEU A 125 24.32 19.41 -10.92
C LEU A 125 23.52 19.11 -9.64
N THR A 126 23.50 20.07 -8.71
CA THR A 126 22.68 19.96 -7.50
C THR A 126 21.34 20.64 -7.73
N VAL A 127 20.25 19.89 -7.56
CA VAL A 127 18.88 20.33 -7.79
C VAL A 127 18.12 20.34 -6.47
N GLY A 128 17.46 21.46 -6.18
CA GLY A 128 16.58 21.64 -5.03
C GLY A 128 15.12 21.72 -5.44
N VAL A 129 14.23 21.13 -4.65
CA VAL A 129 12.77 21.20 -4.86
C VAL A 129 12.18 22.25 -3.92
N LYS A 130 11.64 23.34 -4.48
CA LYS A 130 10.97 24.40 -3.72
C LYS A 130 9.65 23.87 -3.11
N PRO A 131 9.34 24.20 -1.85
CA PRO A 131 8.05 23.87 -1.26
C PRO A 131 6.93 24.64 -1.96
N ARG A 132 5.79 23.99 -2.21
CA ARG A 132 4.67 24.61 -2.93
C ARG A 132 4.04 25.70 -2.04
N PRO A 133 3.91 26.96 -2.52
CA PRO A 133 3.30 28.03 -1.74
C PRO A 133 1.78 27.82 -1.71
N GLY A 134 1.31 27.16 -0.65
CA GLY A 134 -0.11 26.88 -0.42
C GLY A 134 -0.33 25.43 -0.04
N GLY A 135 -0.49 25.16 1.26
CA GLY A 135 -0.93 23.87 1.81
C GLY A 135 -2.39 23.53 1.51
N GLY A 136 -2.93 24.03 0.40
CA GLY A 136 -4.26 23.73 -0.10
C GLY A 136 -4.23 22.38 -0.78
N GLY A 137 -4.99 21.43 -0.25
CA GLY A 137 -5.09 20.08 -0.79
C GLY A 137 -5.41 20.13 -2.27
N ASP A 138 -4.64 19.37 -3.05
CA ASP A 138 -5.06 19.03 -4.38
C ASP A 138 -4.89 17.54 -4.62
N ARG A 139 -5.84 17.06 -5.41
CA ARG A 139 -6.16 15.68 -5.74
C ARG A 139 -4.91 14.92 -6.13
N ASP A 140 -4.82 13.66 -5.69
CA ASP A 140 -3.88 12.67 -6.22
C ASP A 140 -3.89 12.76 -7.75
N GLY A 141 -2.90 13.43 -8.35
CA GLY A 141 -2.88 13.61 -9.80
C GLY A 141 -2.07 14.78 -10.34
N GLU A 142 -2.17 15.98 -9.77
CA GLU A 142 -1.75 17.21 -10.49
C GLU A 142 -0.42 17.81 -10.00
N GLY A 143 0.55 16.94 -9.73
CA GLY A 143 1.96 17.32 -9.78
C GLY A 143 2.38 17.34 -11.24
N GLY A 144 2.36 18.51 -11.87
CA GLY A 144 2.79 18.70 -13.26
C GLY A 144 4.20 18.17 -13.49
N TYR A 145 4.46 17.66 -14.69
CA TYR A 145 5.79 17.24 -15.08
C TYR A 145 6.66 18.46 -15.38
N HIS A 146 7.90 18.41 -14.91
CA HIS A 146 8.91 19.40 -15.21
C HIS A 146 9.93 18.83 -16.19
N HIS A 147 10.36 19.64 -17.13
CA HIS A 147 11.35 19.30 -18.14
C HIS A 147 12.68 19.96 -17.83
N LEU A 148 13.78 19.28 -18.16
CA LEU A 148 15.12 19.85 -18.12
C LEU A 148 15.32 20.72 -19.37
N CYS A 149 15.59 22.00 -19.16
CA CYS A 149 15.80 22.98 -20.22
C CYS A 149 17.27 23.36 -20.33
N VAL A 150 17.78 23.40 -21.54
CA VAL A 150 19.17 23.78 -21.84
C VAL A 150 19.19 24.92 -22.85
N LEU A 151 20.08 25.88 -22.61
CA LEU A 151 20.34 26.99 -23.52
C LEU A 151 21.32 26.54 -24.62
N THR A 152 20.83 26.50 -25.86
CA THR A 152 21.62 26.20 -27.06
C THR A 152 21.61 27.43 -27.96
N GLY A 153 22.75 28.09 -28.10
CA GLY A 153 22.82 29.44 -28.70
C GLY A 153 21.99 30.44 -27.88
N ASP A 154 20.99 31.05 -28.52
CA ASP A 154 20.05 32.01 -27.90
C ASP A 154 18.66 31.43 -27.59
N ARG A 155 18.48 30.11 -27.75
CA ARG A 155 17.17 29.45 -27.57
C ARG A 155 17.21 28.40 -26.47
N TRP A 156 16.17 28.41 -25.65
CA TRP A 156 15.93 27.39 -24.64
C TRP A 156 15.14 26.24 -25.25
N ALA A 157 15.67 25.03 -25.10
CA ALA A 157 15.03 23.81 -25.57
C ALA A 157 15.11 22.71 -24.50
N SER A 158 14.17 21.78 -24.54
CA SER A 158 14.18 20.59 -23.70
C SER A 158 15.36 19.67 -24.05
N ALA A 159 16.10 19.24 -23.03
CA ALA A 159 17.37 18.51 -23.15
C ALA A 159 17.20 16.98 -23.31
N GLY A 160 15.96 16.48 -23.31
CA GLY A 160 15.67 15.06 -23.42
C GLY A 160 14.24 14.69 -23.02
N PRO A 161 13.90 13.40 -23.10
CA PRO A 161 12.57 12.89 -22.76
C PRO A 161 12.35 12.68 -21.25
N ASP A 162 13.39 12.89 -20.44
CA ASP A 162 13.34 12.67 -19.00
C ASP A 162 12.48 13.75 -18.32
N ARG A 163 11.64 13.31 -17.36
CA ARG A 163 10.67 14.15 -16.68
C ARG A 163 10.94 14.18 -15.19
N LEU A 164 10.72 15.33 -14.55
CA LEU A 164 10.83 15.49 -13.10
C LEU A 164 9.44 15.71 -12.51
N ARG A 165 9.17 15.06 -11.38
CA ARG A 165 7.89 15.16 -10.67
C ARG A 165 8.15 15.46 -9.21
N ALA A 166 7.58 16.56 -8.72
CA ALA A 166 7.55 16.85 -7.30
C ALA A 166 6.49 15.96 -6.65
N VAL A 167 6.90 15.16 -5.67
CA VAL A 167 5.99 14.33 -4.87
C VAL A 167 5.72 15.06 -3.56
N GLY A 168 4.47 15.12 -3.13
CA GLY A 168 4.14 15.64 -1.81
C GLY A 168 4.90 14.82 -0.75
N ARG A 169 5.57 15.50 0.19
CA ARG A 169 6.32 14.84 1.25
C ARG A 169 5.38 13.86 1.99
N PRO A 170 5.68 12.55 2.09
CA PRO A 170 4.75 11.53 2.61
C PRO A 170 4.36 11.68 4.10
N GLY A 171 4.68 12.80 4.75
CA GLY A 171 4.32 13.11 6.13
C GLY A 171 3.91 14.56 6.41
N ALA A 172 3.72 15.41 5.40
CA ALA A 172 3.38 16.83 5.59
C ALA A 172 1.88 17.15 5.49
N ARG A 173 1.00 16.17 5.73
CA ARG A 173 -0.44 16.41 5.92
C ARG A 173 -0.76 16.25 7.40
N GLY A 174 -1.03 17.37 8.09
CA GLY A 174 -1.63 17.44 9.43
C GLY A 174 -1.47 16.18 10.28
N GLY A 175 -0.22 15.79 10.56
CA GLY A 175 0.06 14.53 11.23
C GLY A 175 -0.63 14.52 12.57
N LEU A 176 -1.34 13.43 12.90
CA LEU A 176 -1.85 13.23 14.25
C LEU A 176 -0.68 13.48 15.20
N PRO A 177 -0.84 14.34 16.21
CA PRO A 177 0.22 14.55 17.18
C PRO A 177 0.61 13.20 17.80
N PRO A 178 1.86 13.03 18.26
CA PRO A 178 2.36 11.73 18.71
C PRO A 178 1.49 11.12 19.81
N TRP A 179 0.91 11.95 20.68
CA TRP A 179 -0.07 11.52 21.68
C TRP A 179 -1.38 11.02 21.06
N GLY A 180 -1.86 11.68 20.00
CA GLY A 180 -3.07 11.27 19.28
C GLY A 180 -2.88 9.93 18.56
N LEU A 181 -1.70 9.71 18.00
CA LEU A 181 -1.33 8.44 17.40
C LEU A 181 -1.25 7.33 18.47
N ALA A 182 -0.65 7.59 19.63
CA ALA A 182 -0.60 6.65 20.73
C ALA A 182 -2.00 6.28 21.27
N LEU A 183 -2.88 7.27 21.42
CA LEU A 183 -4.27 7.05 21.81
C LEU A 183 -5.03 6.21 20.78
N LEU A 184 -4.83 6.49 19.49
CA LEU A 184 -5.45 5.73 18.40
C LEU A 184 -4.98 4.27 18.38
N VAL A 185 -3.68 4.04 18.53
CA VAL A 185 -3.07 2.71 18.63
C VAL A 185 -3.63 1.95 19.83
N GLY A 186 -3.70 2.59 21.00
CA GLY A 186 -4.29 2.01 22.20
C GLY A 186 -5.77 1.67 22.03
N ALA A 187 -6.56 2.59 21.45
CA ALA A 187 -7.98 2.37 21.18
C ALA A 187 -8.20 1.21 20.19
N LEU A 188 -7.39 1.09 19.14
CA LEU A 188 -7.45 -0.04 18.21
C LEU A 188 -7.14 -1.37 18.89
N LEU A 189 -6.10 -1.41 19.73
CA LEU A 189 -5.74 -2.61 20.48
C LEU A 189 -6.85 -3.06 21.42
N LEU A 190 -7.44 -2.12 22.17
CA LEU A 190 -8.58 -2.39 23.03
C LEU A 190 -9.79 -2.87 22.21
N GLY A 191 -10.07 -2.21 21.08
CA GLY A 191 -11.12 -2.63 20.16
C GLY A 191 -10.93 -4.06 19.64
N CYS A 192 -9.74 -4.39 19.13
CA CYS A 192 -9.42 -5.74 18.67
C CYS A 192 -9.53 -6.78 19.79
N GLY A 193 -9.03 -6.45 20.99
CA GLY A 193 -9.14 -7.31 22.17
C GLY A 193 -10.61 -7.55 22.57
N LEU A 194 -11.45 -6.52 22.50
CA LEU A 194 -12.89 -6.64 22.76
C LEU A 194 -13.63 -7.50 21.73
N LEU A 195 -13.24 -7.39 20.45
CA LEU A 195 -13.80 -8.27 19.41
C LEU A 195 -13.39 -9.72 19.64
N ARG A 196 -12.14 -9.94 20.07
CA ARG A 196 -11.63 -11.27 20.41
C ARG A 196 -12.33 -11.84 21.64
N THR A 197 -12.51 -11.06 22.71
CA THR A 197 -13.25 -11.51 23.90
C THR A 197 -14.72 -11.78 23.58
N ALA A 198 -15.37 -10.95 22.75
CA ALA A 198 -16.74 -11.18 22.32
C ALA A 198 -16.87 -12.48 21.53
N GLY A 199 -15.94 -12.73 20.60
CA GLY A 199 -15.89 -13.99 19.86
C GLY A 199 -15.75 -15.18 20.79
N LEU A 200 -14.74 -15.18 21.66
CA LEU A 200 -14.49 -16.26 22.60
C LEU A 200 -15.65 -16.47 23.58
N SER A 201 -16.21 -15.40 24.16
CA SER A 201 -17.25 -15.47 25.21
C SER A 201 -18.62 -15.88 24.66
N LEU A 202 -19.03 -15.36 23.50
CA LEU A 202 -20.35 -15.64 22.91
C LEU A 202 -20.41 -17.04 22.27
N LEU A 203 -19.26 -17.51 21.77
CA LEU A 203 -19.09 -18.84 21.16
C LEU A 203 -18.55 -19.87 22.15
N TRP A 204 -18.40 -19.52 23.44
CA TRP A 204 -17.81 -20.40 24.45
C TRP A 204 -18.64 -21.66 24.71
N LEU A 205 -19.95 -21.49 25.00
CA LEU A 205 -20.86 -22.61 25.23
C LEU A 205 -21.19 -23.33 23.92
N ASP A 206 -21.51 -24.62 23.96
CA ASP A 206 -22.13 -25.36 22.84
C ASP A 206 -23.67 -25.17 22.83
N PRO A 207 -24.41 -25.18 21.69
CA PRO A 207 -25.86 -24.97 21.68
C PRO A 207 -26.62 -25.91 22.61
N LEU A 208 -26.09 -27.12 22.85
CA LEU A 208 -26.65 -28.07 23.81
C LEU A 208 -26.52 -27.56 25.26
N GLU A 209 -25.35 -27.06 25.66
CA GLU A 209 -25.13 -26.50 26.99
C GLU A 209 -26.01 -25.28 27.24
N LEU A 210 -26.20 -24.44 26.21
CA LEU A 210 -27.08 -23.27 26.30
C LEU A 210 -28.55 -23.68 26.49
N TYR A 211 -28.99 -24.78 25.86
CA TYR A 211 -30.33 -25.33 26.04
C TYR A 211 -30.54 -25.90 27.45
N VAL A 212 -29.52 -26.57 28.00
CA VAL A 212 -29.54 -27.06 29.39
C VAL A 212 -29.62 -25.90 30.38
N LEU A 213 -28.82 -24.84 30.19
CA LEU A 213 -28.90 -23.63 31.02
C LEU A 213 -30.27 -22.94 30.91
N HIS A 214 -30.86 -22.91 29.71
CA HIS A 214 -32.18 -22.32 29.50
C HIS A 214 -33.29 -23.12 30.23
N SER A 215 -33.17 -24.44 30.29
CA SER A 215 -34.20 -25.31 30.87
C SER A 215 -34.03 -25.49 32.39
N CYS A 216 -32.79 -25.74 32.82
CA CYS A 216 -32.46 -26.17 34.17
C CYS A 216 -31.66 -25.14 34.98
N GLY A 217 -31.24 -24.03 34.37
CA GLY A 217 -30.44 -23.00 35.04
C GLY A 217 -31.21 -22.12 36.02
N SER A 218 -30.47 -21.31 36.77
CA SER A 218 -31.01 -20.25 37.63
C SER A 218 -31.77 -19.20 36.82
N GLU A 219 -32.65 -18.43 37.47
CA GLU A 219 -33.43 -17.37 36.79
C GLU A 219 -32.54 -16.31 36.09
N GLU A 220 -31.35 -16.05 36.63
CA GLU A 220 -30.38 -15.11 36.04
C GLU A 220 -29.68 -15.70 34.80
N GLU A 221 -29.30 -16.98 34.85
CA GLU A 221 -28.73 -17.72 33.72
C GLU A 221 -29.75 -17.88 32.58
N LYS A 222 -31.01 -18.17 32.91
CA LYS A 222 -32.11 -18.25 31.94
C LYS A 222 -32.33 -16.94 31.19
N ARG A 223 -32.30 -15.80 31.89
CA ARG A 223 -32.39 -14.47 31.27
C ARG A 223 -31.21 -14.20 30.34
N THR A 224 -30.01 -14.61 30.74
CA THR A 224 -28.79 -14.46 29.93
C THR A 224 -28.84 -15.34 28.68
N ALA A 225 -29.27 -16.60 28.81
CA ALA A 225 -29.44 -17.53 27.70
C ALA A 225 -30.47 -17.00 26.67
N LYS A 226 -31.60 -16.46 27.14
CA LYS A 226 -32.62 -15.82 26.27
C LYS A 226 -32.08 -14.66 25.44
N ARG A 227 -31.16 -13.85 26.00
CA ARG A 227 -30.53 -12.73 25.27
C ARG A 227 -29.49 -13.21 24.25
N LEU A 228 -28.80 -14.32 24.52
CA LEU A 228 -27.76 -14.87 23.65
C LEU A 228 -28.32 -15.63 22.44
N GLU A 229 -29.50 -16.24 22.58
CA GLU A 229 -30.14 -17.08 21.58
C GLU A 229 -30.20 -16.49 20.15
N PRO A 230 -30.64 -15.23 19.91
CA PRO A 230 -30.72 -14.68 18.55
C PRO A 230 -29.35 -14.49 17.89
N VAL A 231 -28.33 -14.14 18.68
CA VAL A 231 -26.96 -13.95 18.20
C VAL A 231 -26.32 -15.30 17.88
N ARG A 232 -26.55 -16.29 18.74
CA ARG A 232 -26.07 -17.67 18.59
C ARG A 232 -26.66 -18.38 17.38
N ARG A 233 -27.92 -18.12 17.03
CA ARG A 233 -28.58 -18.70 15.85
C ARG A 233 -27.85 -18.35 14.54
N ARG A 234 -27.10 -17.24 14.53
CA ARG A 234 -26.26 -16.80 13.39
C ARG A 234 -24.77 -16.88 13.72
N GLY A 235 -24.36 -17.91 14.48
CA GLY A 235 -22.99 -18.07 14.98
C GLY A 235 -21.92 -17.98 13.88
N ASN A 236 -22.12 -18.65 12.75
CA ASN A 236 -21.16 -18.58 11.62
C ASN A 236 -20.97 -17.15 11.12
N PHE A 237 -22.07 -16.45 10.86
CA PHE A 237 -22.04 -15.05 10.43
C PHE A 237 -21.36 -14.14 11.46
N LEU A 238 -21.65 -14.34 12.75
CA LEU A 238 -20.99 -13.61 13.83
C LEU A 238 -19.47 -13.85 13.82
N THR A 239 -19.04 -15.11 13.74
CA THR A 239 -17.62 -15.48 13.70
C THR A 239 -16.93 -14.82 12.53
N CYS A 240 -17.56 -14.83 11.34
CA CYS A 240 -17.03 -14.15 10.15
C CYS A 240 -16.88 -12.65 10.37
N ALA A 241 -17.91 -11.99 10.91
CA ALA A 241 -17.91 -10.55 11.16
C ALA A 241 -16.81 -10.14 12.14
N LEU A 242 -16.66 -10.87 13.26
CA LEU A 242 -15.65 -10.57 14.28
C LEU A 242 -14.23 -10.83 13.78
N LEU A 243 -14.00 -11.94 13.06
CA LEU A 243 -12.69 -12.25 12.47
C LEU A 243 -12.29 -11.21 11.43
N PHE A 244 -13.22 -10.81 10.57
CA PHE A 244 -12.97 -9.78 9.55
C PHE A 244 -12.61 -8.44 10.19
N LEU A 245 -13.36 -8.01 11.20
CA LEU A 245 -13.12 -6.74 11.87
C LEU A 245 -11.81 -6.76 12.68
N GLY A 246 -11.45 -7.91 13.27
CA GLY A 246 -10.15 -8.13 13.90
C GLY A 246 -9.00 -8.07 12.89
N ALA A 247 -9.13 -8.73 11.74
CA ALA A 247 -8.11 -8.70 10.67
C ALA A 247 -7.90 -7.28 10.12
N LEU A 248 -8.98 -6.51 9.92
CA LEU A 248 -8.90 -5.10 9.55
C LEU A 248 -8.18 -4.28 10.64
N GLY A 249 -8.54 -4.48 11.90
CA GLY A 249 -7.92 -3.78 13.03
C GLY A 249 -6.42 -4.08 13.15
N HIS A 250 -6.01 -5.35 13.04
CA HIS A 250 -4.58 -5.73 13.04
C HIS A 250 -3.82 -5.14 11.85
N SER A 251 -4.43 -5.11 10.66
CA SER A 251 -3.82 -4.52 9.46
C SER A 251 -3.63 -3.00 9.63
N ALA A 252 -4.67 -2.31 10.11
CA ALA A 252 -4.61 -0.87 10.40
C ALA A 252 -3.55 -0.55 11.46
N LEU A 253 -3.47 -1.36 12.53
CA LEU A 253 -2.47 -1.22 13.57
C LEU A 253 -1.04 -1.38 13.03
N GLY A 254 -0.80 -2.37 12.17
CA GLY A 254 0.51 -2.57 11.53
C GLY A 254 0.95 -1.36 10.71
N VAL A 255 0.03 -0.77 9.94
CA VAL A 255 0.30 0.46 9.16
C VAL A 255 0.59 1.65 10.07
N LEU A 256 -0.17 1.81 11.15
CA LEU A 256 0.04 2.90 12.12
C LEU A 256 1.39 2.77 12.84
N LEU A 257 1.78 1.55 13.23
CA LEU A 257 3.07 1.28 13.86
C LEU A 257 4.25 1.49 12.89
N PHE A 258 4.08 1.11 11.62
CA PHE A 258 5.08 1.41 10.60
C PHE A 258 5.30 2.91 10.42
N ARG A 259 4.20 3.69 10.39
CA ARG A 259 4.28 5.16 10.34
C ARG A 259 4.90 5.76 11.60
N ALA A 260 4.67 5.16 12.77
CA ALA A 260 5.21 5.64 14.03
C ALA A 260 6.72 5.38 14.18
N LEU A 261 7.17 4.17 13.80
CA LEU A 261 8.53 3.70 14.04
C LEU A 261 9.48 4.01 12.88
N GLY A 262 8.96 4.22 11.67
CA GLY A 262 9.77 4.52 10.47
C GLY A 262 10.64 3.35 9.99
N SER A 263 10.56 2.18 10.64
CA SER A 263 11.33 0.99 10.33
C SER A 263 10.41 -0.23 10.21
N VAL A 264 10.54 -0.98 9.12
CA VAL A 264 9.73 -2.19 8.83
C VAL A 264 9.97 -3.26 9.89
N LEU A 265 11.23 -3.53 10.22
CA LEU A 265 11.60 -4.56 11.21
C LEU A 265 11.03 -4.23 12.59
N ALA A 266 11.23 -2.99 13.06
CA ALA A 266 10.70 -2.56 14.35
C ALA A 266 9.17 -2.66 14.38
N ALA A 267 8.48 -2.23 13.31
CA ALA A 267 7.03 -2.28 13.23
C ALA A 267 6.48 -3.71 13.28
N ILE A 268 7.12 -4.66 12.59
CA ILE A 268 6.69 -6.07 12.59
C ILE A 268 6.86 -6.69 13.98
N PHE A 269 8.03 -6.55 14.59
CA PHE A 269 8.30 -7.17 15.90
C PHE A 269 7.46 -6.53 17.01
N THR A 270 7.46 -5.20 17.10
CA THR A 270 6.68 -4.48 18.12
C THR A 270 5.19 -4.68 17.91
N GLY A 271 4.70 -4.60 16.66
CA GLY A 271 3.29 -4.83 16.35
C GLY A 271 2.85 -6.25 16.61
N GLY A 272 3.63 -7.25 16.18
CA GLY A 272 3.34 -8.65 16.43
C GLY A 272 3.27 -8.97 17.93
N PHE A 273 4.24 -8.49 18.71
CA PHE A 273 4.26 -8.69 20.16
C PHE A 273 3.06 -8.03 20.86
N LEU A 274 2.74 -6.79 20.47
CA LEU A 274 1.65 -6.03 21.09
C LEU A 274 0.28 -6.63 20.76
N ILE A 275 0.05 -7.04 19.52
CA ILE A 275 -1.16 -7.77 19.09
C ILE A 275 -1.26 -9.08 19.86
N PHE A 276 -0.19 -9.87 19.88
CA PHE A 276 -0.20 -11.17 20.53
C PHE A 276 -0.54 -11.08 22.01
N LEU A 277 0.09 -10.16 22.75
CA LEU A 277 -0.17 -10.06 24.18
C LEU A 277 -1.52 -9.41 24.51
N LEU A 278 -1.83 -8.27 23.90
CA LEU A 278 -2.99 -7.47 24.31
C LEU A 278 -4.28 -7.86 23.58
N ALA A 279 -4.21 -8.20 22.30
CA ALA A 279 -5.40 -8.49 21.50
C ALA A 279 -5.73 -10.00 21.43
N GLU A 280 -4.79 -10.89 21.72
CA GLU A 280 -5.01 -12.34 21.68
C GLU A 280 -4.90 -13.00 23.05
N LEU A 281 -3.73 -12.92 23.69
CA LEU A 281 -3.45 -13.65 24.93
C LEU A 281 -4.29 -13.16 26.11
N ALA A 282 -4.34 -11.84 26.34
CA ALA A 282 -5.13 -11.27 27.44
C ALA A 282 -6.63 -11.60 27.31
N PRO A 283 -7.28 -11.41 26.15
CA PRO A 283 -8.64 -11.86 25.91
C PRO A 283 -8.87 -13.35 26.19
N HIS A 284 -7.94 -14.20 25.75
CA HIS A 284 -8.03 -15.64 25.95
C HIS A 284 -8.01 -16.02 27.44
N VAL A 285 -7.06 -15.46 28.20
CA VAL A 285 -6.96 -15.69 29.65
C VAL A 285 -8.21 -15.19 30.38
N LEU A 286 -8.72 -14.00 30.03
CA LEU A 286 -9.94 -13.46 30.64
C LEU A 286 -11.18 -14.32 30.35
N CYS A 287 -11.32 -14.79 29.11
CA CYS A 287 -12.47 -15.63 28.73
C CYS A 287 -12.44 -16.99 29.42
N SER A 288 -11.25 -17.55 29.72
CA SER A 288 -11.13 -18.83 30.41
C SER A 288 -11.71 -18.82 31.83
N GLY A 289 -11.70 -17.66 32.51
CA GLY A 289 -12.26 -17.51 33.86
C GLY A 289 -13.68 -16.95 33.89
N TYR A 290 -13.98 -15.97 33.02
CA TYR A 290 -15.21 -15.15 33.14
C TYR A 290 -16.09 -15.15 31.88
N GLY A 291 -15.84 -16.04 30.91
CA GLY A 291 -16.48 -16.00 29.59
C GLY A 291 -18.02 -15.92 29.62
N PHE A 292 -18.68 -16.71 30.47
CA PHE A 292 -20.14 -16.68 30.58
C PHE A 292 -20.69 -15.38 31.18
N GLN A 293 -20.00 -14.79 32.17
CA GLN A 293 -20.43 -13.54 32.81
C GLN A 293 -20.28 -12.33 31.89
N LEU A 294 -19.27 -12.36 31.00
CA LEU A 294 -19.00 -11.32 30.01
C LEU A 294 -19.95 -11.37 28.80
N ALA A 295 -20.48 -12.55 28.46
CA ALA A 295 -21.34 -12.77 27.30
C ALA A 295 -22.56 -11.82 27.19
N PRO A 296 -23.39 -11.60 28.24
CA PRO A 296 -24.54 -10.71 28.14
C PRO A 296 -24.17 -9.24 27.84
N ALA A 297 -23.06 -8.74 28.37
CA ALA A 297 -22.59 -7.38 28.10
C ALA A 297 -22.08 -7.23 26.65
N LEU A 298 -21.43 -8.27 26.13
CA LEU A 298 -20.85 -8.28 24.78
C LEU A 298 -21.88 -8.58 23.68
N THR A 299 -23.09 -8.99 24.04
CA THR A 299 -24.18 -9.29 23.08
C THR A 299 -24.57 -8.06 22.25
N TRP A 300 -24.65 -6.89 22.87
CA TRP A 300 -24.95 -5.64 22.16
C TRP A 300 -23.83 -5.27 21.18
N LEU A 301 -22.57 -5.39 21.61
CA LEU A 301 -21.40 -5.14 20.76
C LEU A 301 -21.39 -6.06 19.53
N ALA A 302 -21.69 -7.35 19.71
CA ALA A 302 -21.79 -8.32 18.62
C ALA A 302 -22.87 -7.95 17.61
N GLN A 303 -24.03 -7.46 18.07
CA GLN A 303 -25.09 -6.97 17.19
C GLN A 303 -24.65 -5.76 16.37
N VAL A 304 -23.98 -4.78 16.98
CA VAL A 304 -23.43 -3.62 16.28
C VAL A 304 -22.40 -4.05 15.23
N CYS A 305 -21.49 -4.97 15.57
CA CYS A 305 -20.49 -5.49 14.65
C CYS A 305 -21.13 -6.22 13.46
N MET A 306 -22.18 -7.02 13.72
CA MET A 306 -22.96 -7.71 12.69
C MET A 306 -23.66 -6.73 11.74
N VAL A 307 -24.23 -5.63 12.25
CA VAL A 307 -24.87 -4.59 11.42
C VAL A 307 -23.83 -3.81 10.62
N LEU A 308 -22.74 -3.38 11.26
CA LEU A 308 -21.67 -2.60 10.62
C LEU A 308 -21.02 -3.37 9.47
N THR A 309 -20.76 -4.65 9.68
CA THR A 309 -20.14 -5.50 8.66
C THR A 309 -21.15 -6.01 7.65
N CYS A 310 -22.46 -5.94 7.90
CA CYS A 310 -23.54 -6.51 7.07
C CYS A 310 -23.36 -6.36 5.54
N PRO A 311 -23.04 -5.18 4.97
CA PRO A 311 -22.87 -5.05 3.52
C PRO A 311 -21.68 -5.85 2.96
N LEU A 312 -20.64 -6.09 3.75
CA LEU A 312 -19.44 -6.85 3.34
C LEU A 312 -19.43 -8.30 3.85
N SER A 313 -19.94 -8.56 5.05
CA SER A 313 -19.90 -9.88 5.69
C SER A 313 -21.06 -10.77 5.25
N CYS A 314 -22.10 -10.24 4.62
CA CYS A 314 -23.18 -11.06 4.03
C CYS A 314 -22.65 -12.03 2.95
N PRO A 315 -21.87 -11.61 1.92
CA PRO A 315 -21.32 -12.55 0.95
C PRO A 315 -20.29 -13.52 1.56
N LEU A 316 -19.43 -13.05 2.48
CA LEU A 316 -18.45 -13.89 3.17
C LEU A 316 -19.13 -14.95 4.06
N GLY A 317 -20.15 -14.56 4.82
CA GLY A 317 -20.95 -15.47 5.64
C GLY A 317 -21.70 -16.50 4.80
N LEU A 318 -22.19 -16.12 3.62
CA LEU A 318 -22.86 -17.04 2.69
C LEU A 318 -21.88 -18.06 2.09
N ILE A 319 -20.64 -17.64 1.79
CA ILE A 319 -19.57 -18.53 1.33
C ILE A 319 -19.19 -19.53 2.44
N LEU A 320 -19.03 -19.06 3.68
CA LEU A 320 -18.75 -19.92 4.83
C LEU A 320 -19.92 -20.86 5.13
N ASP A 321 -21.17 -20.41 5.07
CA ASP A 321 -22.34 -21.29 5.24
C ASP A 321 -22.47 -22.32 4.10
N LEU A 322 -22.08 -21.98 2.86
CA LEU A 322 -22.04 -22.94 1.74
C LEU A 322 -20.89 -23.95 1.85
N GLY A 323 -19.73 -23.52 2.37
CA GLY A 323 -18.56 -24.37 2.63
C GLY A 323 -18.79 -25.31 3.81
N LEU A 324 -19.18 -24.77 4.98
CA LEU A 324 -19.51 -25.55 6.17
C LEU A 324 -20.73 -26.45 5.97
N ARG A 325 -21.72 -26.05 5.15
CA ARG A 325 -22.82 -26.97 4.79
C ARG A 325 -22.34 -28.12 3.91
N ARG A 326 -21.21 -28.03 3.20
CA ARG A 326 -20.63 -29.21 2.54
C ARG A 326 -19.88 -30.12 3.53
N ASP A 327 -19.14 -29.54 4.48
CA ASP A 327 -18.31 -30.31 5.43
C ASP A 327 -19.10 -30.89 6.63
N ILE A 328 -20.00 -30.12 7.24
CA ILE A 328 -20.76 -30.55 8.43
C ILE A 328 -21.88 -31.54 8.06
N SER A 329 -22.50 -31.40 6.88
CA SER A 329 -23.55 -32.32 6.42
C SER A 329 -23.04 -33.74 6.17
N THR A 330 -21.76 -33.91 5.84
CA THR A 330 -21.20 -35.22 5.49
C THR A 330 -20.48 -35.88 6.66
N CYS A 331 -19.75 -35.15 7.49
CA CYS A 331 -19.04 -35.72 8.64
C CYS A 331 -19.86 -35.69 9.94
N GLY A 332 -20.49 -34.57 10.29
CA GLY A 332 -21.17 -34.40 11.58
C GLY A 332 -22.46 -35.21 11.73
N ILE A 333 -23.23 -35.36 10.64
CA ILE A 333 -24.41 -36.24 10.62
C ILE A 333 -23.99 -37.70 10.80
N ARG A 334 -22.88 -38.11 10.19
CA ARG A 334 -22.40 -39.49 10.25
C ARG A 334 -21.89 -39.85 11.64
N GLU A 335 -21.11 -38.98 12.29
CA GLU A 335 -20.65 -39.22 13.66
C GLU A 335 -21.79 -39.21 14.67
N ARG A 336 -22.70 -38.21 14.62
CA ARG A 336 -23.85 -38.16 15.53
C ARG A 336 -24.86 -39.29 15.28
N ALA A 337 -25.06 -39.71 14.03
CA ALA A 337 -25.86 -40.89 13.72
C ALA A 337 -25.17 -42.18 14.22
N MET A 338 -23.85 -42.28 14.08
CA MET A 338 -23.10 -43.44 14.57
C MET A 338 -23.08 -43.51 16.09
N GLU A 339 -22.99 -42.37 16.79
CA GLU A 339 -23.12 -42.29 18.25
C GLU A 339 -24.53 -42.66 18.72
N MET A 340 -25.59 -42.13 18.09
CA MET A 340 -26.96 -42.50 18.42
C MET A 340 -27.25 -43.99 18.16
N VAL A 341 -26.69 -44.57 17.10
CA VAL A 341 -26.74 -46.02 16.85
C VAL A 341 -25.98 -46.76 17.94
N ARG A 342 -24.77 -46.31 18.32
CA ARG A 342 -23.95 -46.95 19.35
C ARG A 342 -24.63 -46.92 20.72
N THR A 343 -25.28 -45.82 21.09
CA THR A 343 -26.04 -45.72 22.34
C THR A 343 -27.32 -46.55 22.28
N SER A 344 -27.97 -46.67 21.12
CA SER A 344 -29.16 -47.53 20.95
C SER A 344 -28.84 -49.03 20.96
N VAL A 345 -27.64 -49.41 20.50
CA VAL A 345 -27.16 -50.81 20.46
C VAL A 345 -26.59 -51.25 21.81
N ASN A 346 -26.10 -50.30 22.61
CA ASN A 346 -25.44 -50.56 23.89
C ASN A 346 -26.37 -50.28 25.10
N ASP A 347 -27.69 -50.27 24.88
CA ASP A 347 -28.70 -50.09 25.92
C ASP A 347 -29.12 -51.47 26.47
N PRO A 348 -28.65 -51.89 27.67
CA PRO A 348 -28.87 -53.25 28.19
C PRO A 348 -30.27 -53.49 28.76
N TYR A 349 -31.22 -52.57 28.54
CA TYR A 349 -32.61 -52.66 29.00
C TYR A 349 -33.64 -52.68 27.86
N ARG A 350 -33.21 -53.01 26.63
CA ARG A 350 -34.10 -53.38 25.52
C ARG A 350 -33.85 -54.78 25.02
#